data_AF-A0A0Q8C852-F1
#
_entry.id   AF-A0A0Q8C852-F1
#
_cell.length_a   1.000
_cell.length_b   1.000
_cell.length_c   1.000
_cell.angle_alpha   90.00
_cell.angle_beta   90.00
_cell.angle_gamma   90.00
#
_symmetry.space_group_name_H-M   'P 1'
#
loop_
_entity.id
_entity.type
_entity.pdbx_description
1 polymer ?
#
loop_
_entity_poly.entity_id
_entity_poly.type
_entity_poly.pdbx_seq_one_letter_code
_entity_poly.pdbx_strand_id
1 'polypeptide(L)' 'MSHNFDAPIAHVYRGHVMVLKFDWRRPNDESPVAAKIIEPAPINGLGEVAAELEGPWPDYPAALDEAMAAAERWIDSQLP' A
#
# COMPACT_ATOMS: atom_id res chain seq x y z
N MET A 1 -16.50 -7.33 15.01
CA MET A 1 -16.52 -7.12 13.55
C MET A 1 -15.10 -7.35 13.03
N SER A 2 -14.76 -8.59 12.64
CA SER A 2 -13.44 -8.92 12.10
C SER A 2 -13.40 -8.48 10.65
N HIS A 3 -12.65 -7.42 10.34
CA HIS A 3 -12.57 -6.95 8.97
C HIS A 3 -11.23 -7.34 8.37
N ASN A 4 -11.32 -7.86 7.14
CA ASN A 4 -10.26 -8.24 6.21
C ASN A 4 -9.29 -7.10 5.81
N PHE A 5 -8.99 -6.14 6.69
CA PHE A 5 -8.13 -4.98 6.39
C PHE A 5 -6.63 -5.33 6.25
N ASP A 6 -6.28 -6.59 6.49
CA ASP A 6 -4.94 -7.14 6.23
C ASP A 6 -4.79 -7.66 4.80
N ALA A 7 -5.86 -7.65 4.01
CA ALA A 7 -5.80 -8.04 2.60
C ALA A 7 -5.11 -6.92 1.79
N PRO A 8 -4.07 -7.24 1.00
CA PRO A 8 -3.44 -6.27 0.13
C PRO A 8 -4.44 -5.70 -0.90
N ILE A 9 -4.32 -4.40 -1.18
CA ILE A 9 -5.15 -3.71 -2.17
C ILE A 9 -4.37 -3.59 -3.47
N ALA A 10 -4.97 -4.02 -4.58
CA ALA A 10 -4.45 -3.71 -5.91
C ALA A 10 -4.90 -2.31 -6.32
N HIS A 11 -3.94 -1.41 -6.51
CA HIS A 11 -4.15 -0.06 -6.99
C HIS A 11 -3.66 0.06 -8.43
N VAL A 12 -4.53 0.52 -9.33
CA VAL A 12 -4.21 0.66 -10.76
C VAL A 12 -4.10 2.13 -11.10
N TYR A 13 -2.95 2.52 -11.65
CA TYR A 13 -2.71 3.88 -12.10
C TYR A 13 -1.88 3.89 -13.39
N ARG A 14 -2.33 4.64 -14.40
CA ARG A 14 -1.68 4.74 -15.72
C ARG A 14 -1.36 3.39 -16.40
N GLY A 15 -2.17 2.36 -16.13
CA GLY A 15 -1.97 1.01 -16.66
C GLY A 15 -0.96 0.15 -15.89
N HIS A 16 -0.35 0.68 -14.83
CA HIS A 16 0.48 -0.05 -13.89
C HIS A 16 -0.35 -0.50 -12.69
N VAL A 17 -0.03 -1.68 -12.16
CA VAL A 17 -0.66 -2.22 -10.95
C VAL A 17 0.37 -2.16 -9.83
N MET A 18 0.02 -1.52 -8.73
CA MET A 18 0.79 -1.54 -7.48
C MET A 18 -0.03 -2.24 -6.41
N VAL A 19 0.63 -2.95 -5.51
CA VAL A 19 0.00 -3.61 -4.37
C VAL A 19 0.29 -2.79 -3.12
N LEU A 20 -0.77 -2.36 -2.44
CA LEU A 20 -0.71 -1.65 -1.17
C LEU A 20 -0.93 -2.66 -0.04
N LYS A 21 0.09 -2.89 0.77
CA LYS A 21 0.02 -3.77 1.93
C LYS A 21 0.18 -2.95 3.21
N PHE A 22 -0.72 -3.13 4.16
CA PHE A 22 -0.68 -2.41 5.43
C PHE A 22 -0.23 -3.35 6.55
N ASP A 23 0.69 -2.89 7.38
CA ASP A 23 1.12 -3.61 8.57
C ASP A 23 0.40 -3.02 9.80
N TRP A 24 -0.27 -3.89 10.55
CA TRP A 24 -1.10 -3.51 11.70
C TRP A 24 -0.43 -3.92 13.01
N ARG A 25 -0.50 -3.06 14.04
CA ARG A 25 0.03 -3.41 15.36
C ARG A 25 -0.88 -4.39 16.09
N ARG A 26 -2.19 -4.18 16.06
CA ARG A 26 -3.19 -5.10 16.58
C ARG A 26 -4.35 -5.25 15.59
N PRO A 27 -5.01 -6.41 15.58
CA PRO A 27 -6.28 -6.53 14.88
C PRO A 27 -7.28 -5.49 15.39
N ASN A 28 -7.89 -4.74 14.47
CA ASN A 28 -8.87 -3.66 14.72
C ASN A 28 -8.31 -2.35 15.30
N ASP A 29 -7.01 -2.06 15.19
CA ASP A 29 -6.53 -0.69 15.40
C ASP A 29 -7.20 0.26 14.38
N GLU A 30 -7.33 1.54 14.72
CA GLU A 30 -7.98 2.55 13.86
C GLU A 30 -7.15 2.89 12.62
N SER A 31 -5.82 2.68 12.70
CA SER A 31 -4.87 2.91 11.62
C SER A 31 -3.77 1.83 11.61
N PRO A 32 -3.15 1.57 10.46
CA PRO A 32 -1.95 0.75 10.39
C PRO A 32 -0.74 1.50 10.99
N VAL A 33 0.36 0.78 11.22
CA VAL A 33 1.64 1.35 11.64
C VAL A 33 2.61 1.58 10.49
N ALA A 34 2.44 0.84 9.40
CA ALA A 34 3.21 1.04 8.17
C ALA A 34 2.38 0.65 6.94
N ALA A 35 2.78 1.17 5.79
CA ALA A 35 2.24 0.78 4.48
C ALA A 35 3.40 0.50 3.52
N LYS A 36 3.35 -0.65 2.85
CA LYS A 36 4.29 -1.07 1.81
C LYS A 36 3.65 -0.96 0.45
N ILE A 37 4.31 -0.25 -0.43
CA ILE A 37 3.97 -0.12 -1.84
C ILE A 37 4.82 -1.13 -2.60
N ILE A 38 4.17 -2.09 -3.24
CA ILE A 38 4.82 -3.25 -3.85
C ILE A 38 4.54 -3.24 -5.34
N GLU A 39 5.59 -3.26 -6.14
CA GLU A 39 5.50 -3.55 -7.57
C GLU A 39 5.40 -5.07 -7.77
N PRO A 40 4.34 -5.58 -8.41
CA PRO A 40 4.20 -7.02 -8.66
C PRO A 40 5.32 -7.56 -9.56
N ALA A 41 5.94 -8.66 -9.15
CA ALA A 41 6.89 -9.37 -10.00
C ALA A 41 6.16 -10.33 -10.97
N PRO A 42 6.82 -10.81 -12.03
CA PRO A 42 6.24 -11.81 -12.94
C PRO A 42 5.88 -13.14 -12.27
N ILE A 43 6.42 -13.41 -11.08
CA ILE A 43 6.12 -14.60 -10.29
C ILE A 43 5.01 -14.27 -9.30
N ASN A 44 3.89 -15.00 -9.38
CA ASN A 44 2.76 -14.82 -8.48
C ASN A 44 3.18 -14.93 -7.01
N GLY A 45 2.77 -13.94 -6.21
CA GLY A 45 3.09 -13.87 -4.79
C GLY A 45 4.44 -13.24 -4.46
N LEU A 46 5.22 -12.82 -5.47
CA LEU A 46 6.43 -12.02 -5.30
C LEU A 46 6.22 -10.60 -5.81
N GLY A 47 7.01 -9.67 -5.29
CA GLY A 47 7.03 -8.28 -5.69
C GLY A 47 8.18 -7.52 -5.03
N GLU A 48 8.53 -6.38 -5.58
CA GLU A 48 9.57 -5.49 -5.06
C GLU A 48 8.94 -4.36 -4.27
N VAL A 49 9.51 -4.03 -3.11
CA VAL A 49 9.03 -2.90 -2.30
C VAL A 49 9.55 -1.61 -2.93
N ALA A 50 8.65 -0.89 -3.60
CA ALA A 50 8.92 0.39 -4.23
C ALA A 50 9.02 1.53 -3.20
N ALA A 51 8.21 1.47 -2.14
CA ALA A 51 8.24 2.41 -1.05
C ALA A 51 7.70 1.78 0.24
N GLU A 52 8.19 2.28 1.38
CA GLU A 52 7.66 1.98 2.71
C GLU A 52 7.34 3.30 3.40
N LEU A 53 6.12 3.41 3.92
CA LEU A 53 5.62 4.54 4.67
C LEU A 53 5.46 4.14 6.12
N GLU A 54 5.89 4.99 7.04
CA GLU A 54 5.70 4.82 8.48
C GLU A 54 4.65 5.80 8.99
N GLY A 55 3.78 5.34 9.87
CA GLY A 55 2.78 6.19 10.53
C GLY A 55 3.37 7.08 11.65
N PRO A 56 2.53 7.63 12.54
CA PRO A 56 1.11 7.33 12.70
C PRO A 56 0.21 8.12 11.74
N TRP A 57 -0.82 7.44 11.23
CA TRP A 57 -1.95 8.09 10.55
C TRP A 57 -3.12 8.31 11.53
N PRO A 58 -3.98 9.30 11.29
CA PRO A 58 -5.16 9.52 12.12
C PRO A 58 -6.19 8.39 12.00
N ASP A 59 -6.31 7.77 10.82
CA ASP A 59 -7.20 6.66 10.54
C ASP A 59 -6.74 5.85 9.30
N TYR A 60 -7.44 4.76 9.01
CA TYR A 60 -7.18 3.94 7.83
C TYR A 60 -7.36 4.68 6.49
N PRO A 61 -8.43 5.48 6.26
CA PRO A 61 -8.54 6.29 5.06
C PRO A 61 -7.34 7.19 4.77
N ALA A 62 -6.80 7.88 5.78
CA ALA A 62 -5.61 8.72 5.62
C ALA A 62 -4.37 7.89 5.22
N ALA A 63 -4.19 6.71 5.81
CA ALA A 63 -3.11 5.79 5.43
C ALA A 63 -3.27 5.28 3.99
N LEU A 64 -4.51 4.99 3.57
CA LEU A 64 -4.82 4.54 2.22
C LEU A 64 -4.54 5.63 1.18
N ASP A 65 -5.00 6.86 1.44
CA ASP A 65 -4.78 8.00 0.55
C ASP A 65 -3.28 8.29 0.37
N GLU A 66 -2.50 8.25 1.45
CA GLU A 66 -1.06 8.45 1.37
C GLU A 66 -0.35 7.31 0.63
N ALA A 67 -0.77 6.06 0.86
CA ALA A 67 -0.24 4.89 0.16
C ALA A 67 -0.53 4.95 -1.35
N MET A 68 -1.75 5.33 -1.75
CA MET A 68 -2.11 5.56 -3.14
C MET A 68 -1.25 6.66 -3.76
N ALA A 69 -1.11 7.81 -3.09
CA ALA A 69 -0.28 8.90 -3.58
C ALA A 69 1.21 8.49 -3.72
N ALA A 70 1.73 7.66 -2.81
CA ALA A 70 3.09 7.13 -2.92
C ALA A 70 3.24 6.17 -4.11
N ALA A 71 2.25 5.32 -4.37
CA ALA A 71 2.23 4.44 -5.54
C ALA A 71 2.19 5.22 -6.85
N GLU A 72 1.35 6.25 -6.93
CA GLU A 72 1.26 7.14 -8.10
C GLU A 72 2.59 7.89 -8.34
N ARG A 73 3.20 8.45 -7.27
CA ARG A 73 4.51 9.11 -7.35
C ARG A 73 5.62 8.16 -7.81
N TRP A 74 5.58 6.89 -7.37
CA TRP A 74 6.54 5.89 -7.85
C TRP A 74 6.37 5.62 -9.33
N ILE A 75 5.14 5.37 -9.79
CA ILE A 75 4.86 5.16 -11.23
C ILE A 75 5.32 6.37 -12.04
N ASP A 76 4.98 7.58 -11.59
CA ASP A 76 5.35 8.81 -12.27
C ASP A 76 6.88 9.03 -12.32
N SER A 77 7.66 8.47 -11.39
CA SER A 77 9.13 8.54 -11.41
C SER A 77 9.78 7.54 -12.36
N GLN A 78 9.06 6.48 -12.76
CA GLN A 78 9.52 5.50 -13.75
C GLN A 78 9.24 5.93 -15.19
N LEU A 79 8.36 6.93 -15.39
CA LEU A 79 7.99 7.40 -16.72
C LEU A 79 9.03 8.40 -17.26
N PRO A 80 9.32 8.39 -18.58
CA PRO A 80 10.27 9.29 -19.22
C PRO A 80 9.88 10.77 -19.19
#